data_AF-A0A6J4K216-F1
#
_entry.id   AF-A0A6J4K216-F1
#
_cell.length_a   1.000
_cell.length_b   1.000
_cell.length_c   1.000
_cell.angle_alpha   90.00
_cell.angle_beta   90.00
_cell.angle_gamma   90.00
#
_symmetry.space_group_name_H-M   'P 1'
#
loop_
_entity.id
_entity.type
_entity.pdbx_description
1 polymer ?
#
loop_
_entity_poly.entity_id
_entity_poly.type
_entity_poly.pdbx_seq_one_letter_code
_entity_poly.pdbx_strand_id
1 'polypeptide(L)' 'MSVTDELKQKIDAWIKKEGRNQYGDARDTVYAGGTPLFDERSAKLKDRYEYILSRHPELREDR' A
#
# COMPACT_ATOMS: atom_id res chain seq x y z
N MET A 1 2.64 9.98 11.07
CA MET A 1 1.16 9.90 11.18
C MET A 1 0.81 8.45 11.00
N SER A 2 0.38 7.77 12.06
CA SER A 2 0.08 6.34 11.99
C SER A 2 -1.21 6.12 11.22
N VAL A 3 -1.23 5.17 10.28
CA VAL A 3 -2.44 4.76 9.58
C VAL A 3 -3.44 4.21 10.60
N THR A 4 -4.62 4.82 10.69
CA THR A 4 -5.69 4.38 11.61
C THR A 4 -6.31 3.06 11.15
N ASP A 5 -6.93 2.32 12.07
CA ASP A 5 -7.51 1.02 11.75
C ASP A 5 -8.63 1.09 10.70
N GLU A 6 -9.47 2.14 10.78
CA GLU A 6 -10.52 2.41 9.80
C GLU A 6 -9.95 2.59 8.39
N LEU A 7 -8.83 3.31 8.26
CA LEU A 7 -8.16 3.51 6.98
C LEU A 7 -7.55 2.20 6.45
N LYS A 8 -7.02 1.34 7.34
CA LYS A 8 -6.53 0.01 6.96
C LYS A 8 -7.66 -0.86 6.42
N GLN A 9 -8.82 -0.85 7.06
CA GLN A 9 -9.99 -1.61 6.61
C GLN A 9 -10.49 -1.11 5.25
N LYS A 10 -10.54 0.22 5.05
CA LYS A 10 -10.89 0.82 3.75
C LYS A 10 -9.93 0.40 2.64
N ILE A 11 -8.62 0.43 2.91
CA ILE A 11 -7.59 -0.01 1.97
C ILE A 11 -7.77 -1.50 1.64
N ASP A 12 -7.99 -2.36 2.63
CA ASP A 12 -8.16 -3.80 2.43
C ASP A 12 -9.41 -4.11 1.58
N ALA A 13 -10.52 -3.40 1.84
CA ALA A 13 -11.74 -3.50 1.05
C ALA A 13 -11.53 -3.02 -0.40
N TRP A 14 -10.82 -1.92 -0.59
CA TRP A 14 -10.46 -1.39 -1.92
C TRP A 14 -9.57 -2.37 -2.68
N ILE A 15 -8.55 -2.95 -2.04
CA ILE A 15 -7.66 -3.95 -2.65
C ILE A 15 -8.48 -5.15 -3.15
N LYS A 16 -9.37 -5.67 -2.30
CA LYS A 16 -10.25 -6.80 -2.65
C LYS A 16 -11.20 -6.45 -3.79
N LYS A 17 -11.81 -5.25 -3.75
CA LYS A 17 -12.77 -4.79 -4.75
C LYS A 17 -12.14 -4.61 -6.13
N GLU A 18 -10.96 -3.99 -6.18
CA GLU A 18 -10.22 -3.74 -7.42
C GLU A 18 -9.46 -4.98 -7.91
N GLY A 19 -9.41 -6.05 -7.11
CA GLY A 19 -8.62 -7.25 -7.42
C GLY A 19 -7.13 -6.92 -7.51
N ARG A 20 -6.62 -6.12 -6.57
CA ARG A 20 -5.20 -5.74 -6.46
C ARG A 20 -4.44 -6.72 -5.57
N ASN A 21 -3.12 -6.63 -5.58
CA ASN A 21 -2.29 -7.39 -4.65
C ASN A 21 -2.33 -6.76 -3.24
N GLN A 22 -1.71 -7.45 -2.28
CA GLN A 22 -1.67 -7.00 -0.88
C GLN A 22 -1.00 -5.63 -0.64
N TYR A 23 -0.30 -5.10 -1.64
CA TYR A 23 0.37 -3.79 -1.61
C TYR A 23 -0.38 -2.72 -2.42
N GLY A 24 -1.61 -3.01 -2.88
CA GLY A 24 -2.41 -2.08 -3.67
C GLY A 24 -1.97 -1.92 -5.13
N ASP A 25 -0.95 -2.65 -5.58
CA ASP A 25 -0.55 -2.67 -6.99
C ASP A 25 -1.36 -3.73 -7.77
N ALA A 26 -1.20 -3.75 -9.10
CA ALA A 26 -1.81 -4.78 -9.95
C ALA A 26 -1.36 -6.19 -9.51
N ARG A 27 -2.23 -7.20 -9.69
CA ARG A 27 -1.92 -8.59 -9.31
C ARG A 27 -0.72 -9.17 -10.04
N ASP A 28 -0.48 -8.73 -11.27
CA ASP A 28 0.65 -9.14 -12.10
C ASP A 28 1.93 -8.34 -11.83
N THR A 29 1.94 -7.49 -10.80
CA THR A 29 3.14 -6.73 -10.41
C THR A 29 4.20 -7.66 -9.87
N VAL A 30 5.36 -7.70 -10.53
CA VAL A 30 6.55 -8.42 -10.09
C VAL A 30 7.50 -7.43 -9.42
N TYR A 31 7.89 -7.72 -8.18
CA TYR A 31 8.86 -6.93 -7.44
C TYR A 31 10.27 -7.50 -7.65
N ALA A 32 11.01 -6.89 -8.56
CA ALA A 32 12.43 -7.20 -8.73
C ALA A 32 13.17 -6.82 -7.44
N GLY A 33 13.60 -7.82 -6.66
CA GLY A 33 14.22 -7.61 -5.34
C GLY A 33 13.35 -7.97 -4.13
N GLY A 34 12.16 -8.56 -4.32
CA GLY A 34 11.37 -9.17 -3.25
C GLY A 34 10.13 -8.38 -2.87
N THR A 35 10.22 -7.45 -1.92
CA THR A 35 9.05 -6.66 -1.47
C THR A 35 9.22 -5.18 -1.78
N PRO A 36 8.15 -4.48 -2.20
CA PRO A 36 8.22 -3.04 -2.47
C PRO A 36 8.38 -2.18 -1.21
N LEU A 37 8.31 -2.81 -0.04
CA LEU A 37 8.40 -2.15 1.26
C LEU A 37 9.85 -1.88 1.66
N PHE A 38 10.81 -2.53 1.03
CA PHE A 38 12.22 -2.29 1.32
C PHE A 38 12.70 -1.08 0.53
N ASP A 39 12.99 0.01 1.24
CA ASP A 39 13.60 1.19 0.65
C ASP A 39 15.12 1.05 0.73
N GLU A 40 15.75 0.63 -0.39
CA GLU A 40 17.20 0.42 -0.49
C GLU A 40 18.00 1.70 -0.26
N ARG A 41 17.41 2.87 -0.54
CA ARG A 41 18.09 4.16 -0.39
C ARG A 41 18.24 4.57 1.06
N SER A 42 17.25 4.26 1.89
CA SER A 42 17.24 4.57 3.32
C SER A 42 17.55 3.37 4.21
N ALA A 43 17.69 2.18 3.61
CA ALA A 43 17.84 0.89 4.29
C ALA A 43 16.73 0.65 5.34
N LYS A 44 15.52 1.16 5.09
CA LYS A 44 14.38 1.05 6.01
C LYS A 44 13.22 0.32 5.35
N LEU A 45 12.53 -0.47 6.16
CA LEU A 45 11.24 -1.03 5.79
C LEU A 45 10.17 0.04 5.98
N LYS A 46 9.47 0.37 4.91
CA LYS A 46 8.29 1.22 4.93
C LYS A 46 7.07 0.40 5.34
N ASP A 47 6.17 1.00 6.10
CA ASP A 47 4.91 0.34 6.43
C ASP A 47 4.09 0.11 5.16
N ARG A 48 3.43 -1.06 5.07
CA ARG A 48 2.62 -1.45 3.92
C ARG A 48 1.56 -0.42 3.57
N TYR A 49 0.85 0.08 4.58
CA TYR A 49 -0.23 1.03 4.37
C TYR A 49 0.32 2.42 4.02
N GLU A 50 1.46 2.81 4.60
CA GLU A 50 2.13 4.04 4.19
C GLU A 50 2.63 3.98 2.75
N TYR A 51 3.09 2.81 2.29
CA TYR A 51 3.44 2.59 0.89
C TYR A 51 2.23 2.75 -0.02
N ILE A 52 1.12 2.04 0.28
CA ILE A 52 -0.12 2.11 -0.49
C ILE A 52 -0.61 3.55 -0.58
N LEU A 53 -0.71 4.24 0.56
CA LEU A 53 -1.20 5.62 0.61
C LEU A 53 -0.27 6.64 -0.06
N SER A 54 1.02 6.32 -0.14
CA SER A 54 1.99 7.14 -0.87
C SER A 54 1.81 7.04 -2.39
N ARG A 55 1.23 5.95 -2.89
CA ARG A 55 0.89 5.75 -4.30
C ARG A 55 -0.56 6.11 -4.62
N HIS A 56 -1.44 5.88 -3.66
CA HIS A 56 -2.87 6.09 -3.73
C HIS A 56 -3.32 7.07 -2.64
N PRO A 57 -2.92 8.35 -2.72
CA PRO A 57 -3.34 9.37 -1.76
C PRO A 57 -4.87 9.56 -1.74
N GLU A 58 -5.56 9.23 -2.82
CA GLU A 58 -7.03 9.26 -2.92
C GLU A 58 -7.72 8.39 -1.87
N LEU A 59 -7.05 7.37 -1.34
CA LEU A 59 -7.62 6.54 -0.29
C LEU A 59 -7.69 7.29 1.06
N ARG A 60 -6.83 8.30 1.26
CA ARG A 60 -6.87 9.19 2.44
C ARG A 60 -7.96 10.24 2.32
N GLU A 61 -8.14 10.80 1.14
CA GLU A 61 -9.15 11.82 0.86
C GLU A 61 -10.40 11.14 0.31
N ASP A 62 -11.17 10.50 1.19
CA ASP A 62 -12.58 10.19 0.90
C ASP A 62 -13.29 11.53 0.64
N ARG A 63 -13.74 11.75 -0.58
CA ARG A 63 -14.51 12.95 -0.95
C ARG A 63 -15.92 12.57 -1.35
#